data_AF-A0A1Y6DB08-F1
#
_entry.id   AF-A0A1Y6DB08-F1
#
_cell.length_a   1.000
_cell.length_b   1.000
_cell.length_c   1.000
_cell.angle_alpha   90.00
_cell.angle_beta   90.00
_cell.angle_gamma   90.00
#
_symmetry.space_group_name_H-M   'P 1'
#
loop_
_entity.id
_entity.type
_entity.pdbx_description
1 polymer ?
#
loop_
_entity_poly.entity_id
_entity_poly.type
_entity_poly.pdbx_seq_one_letter_code
_entity_poly.pdbx_strand_id
1 'polypeptide(L)'
;MTTQTSEQTLNAEDTAPGMIILDVGTQNAKRIKKLCKGKGKLLRKVDEAVDQLRDAGKVKRDAQVVLVVVRKEVGLFDSDDDDDDDD
;
A
#
# COMPACT_ATOMS: atom_id res chain seq x y z
N MET A 1 20.52 49.35 1.50
CA MET A 1 20.63 48.76 0.14
C MET A 1 21.67 47.67 0.27
N THR A 2 21.38 46.37 0.20
CA THR A 2 20.53 45.63 -0.73
C THR A 2 20.02 44.36 -0.04
N THR A 3 18.74 44.07 -0.19
CA THR A 3 18.10 42.77 0.01
C THR A 3 18.58 41.82 -1.10
N GLN A 4 18.98 40.59 -0.76
CA GLN A 4 19.06 39.52 -1.74
C GLN A 4 18.18 38.36 -1.27
N THR A 5 16.91 38.47 -1.63
CA THR A 5 16.02 37.36 -1.88
C THR A 5 16.65 36.49 -2.96
N SER A 6 16.75 35.18 -2.73
CA SER A 6 16.97 34.22 -3.81
C SER A 6 15.83 33.22 -3.80
N GLU A 7 15.10 33.30 -4.89
CA GLU A 7 13.92 32.53 -5.25
C GLU A 7 14.28 31.06 -5.51
N GLN A 8 13.46 30.19 -4.94
CA GLN A 8 12.84 29.00 -5.55
C GLN A 8 13.56 28.30 -6.72
N THR A 9 13.84 27.02 -6.50
CA THR A 9 13.54 25.98 -7.49
C THR A 9 12.78 24.85 -6.81
N LEU A 10 11.45 24.96 -6.79
CA LEU A 10 10.57 23.83 -6.56
C LEU A 10 10.69 22.94 -7.80
N ASN A 11 11.44 21.84 -7.70
CA ASN A 11 11.45 20.79 -8.71
C ASN A 11 10.06 20.14 -8.73
N ALA A 12 9.19 20.67 -9.60
CA ALA A 12 8.00 20.00 -10.08
C ALA A 12 8.46 18.93 -11.09
N GLU A 13 8.98 17.81 -10.59
CA GLU A 13 9.22 16.65 -11.42
C GLU A 13 8.03 15.69 -11.35
N ASP A 14 7.43 15.54 -12.53
CA ASP A 14 6.68 14.40 -13.02
C ASP A 14 5.21 14.24 -12.56
N THR A 15 4.34 14.99 -13.24
CA THR A 15 2.89 14.76 -13.30
C THR A 15 2.55 13.56 -14.21
N ALA A 16 3.18 12.42 -13.98
CA ALA A 16 2.51 11.15 -14.23
C ALA A 16 1.69 10.82 -12.97
N PRO A 17 0.53 10.15 -13.05
CA PRO A 17 -0.05 9.55 -11.85
C PRO A 17 0.99 8.58 -11.29
N GLY A 18 1.77 9.04 -10.32
CA GLY A 18 2.93 8.34 -9.81
C GLY A 18 2.50 6.97 -9.33
N MET A 19 2.98 5.92 -10.00
CA MET A 19 2.71 4.55 -9.58
C MET A 19 3.33 4.36 -8.20
N ILE A 20 2.50 4.06 -7.20
CA ILE A 20 2.96 3.75 -5.85
C ILE A 20 3.11 2.24 -5.77
N ILE A 21 4.35 1.78 -5.59
CA ILE A 21 4.65 0.37 -5.30
C ILE A 21 4.81 0.24 -3.79
N LEU A 22 3.88 -0.47 -3.16
CA LEU A 22 3.96 -0.83 -1.75
C LEU A 22 4.45 -2.27 -1.62
N ASP A 23 5.69 -2.44 -1.16
CA ASP A 23 6.21 -3.76 -0.80
C ASP A 23 5.83 -4.10 0.65
N VAL A 24 5.08 -5.19 0.81
CA VAL A 24 4.63 -5.72 2.12
C VAL A 24 5.46 -6.93 2.57
N GLY A 25 6.54 -7.24 1.85
CA GLY A 25 7.40 -8.39 2.05
C GLY A 25 6.70 -9.72 1.83
N THR A 26 7.35 -10.80 2.26
CA THR A 26 6.79 -12.15 2.18
C THR A 26 5.63 -12.32 3.17
N GLN A 27 4.45 -12.64 2.65
CA GLN A 27 3.27 -12.96 3.46
C GLN A 27 2.82 -14.40 3.20
N ASN A 28 2.39 -15.10 4.25
CA ASN A 28 1.80 -16.43 4.11
C ASN A 28 0.47 -16.33 3.31
N ALA A 29 0.20 -17.33 2.48
CA ALA A 29 -1.02 -17.48 1.69
C ALA A 29 -2.31 -17.24 2.49
N LYS A 30 -2.40 -17.72 3.75
CA LYS A 30 -3.57 -17.50 4.62
C LYS A 30 -3.83 -16.00 4.85
N ARG A 31 -2.78 -15.20 5.09
CA ARG A 31 -2.88 -13.74 5.28
C ARG A 31 -3.29 -13.01 4.01
N ILE A 32 -2.75 -13.44 2.87
CA ILE A 32 -3.13 -12.92 1.55
C ILE A 32 -4.60 -13.24 1.26
N LYS A 33 -5.07 -14.47 1.54
CA LYS A 33 -6.48 -14.85 1.41
C LYS A 33 -7.39 -14.00 2.30
N LYS A 34 -7.01 -13.76 3.58
CA LYS A 34 -7.76 -12.86 4.49
C LYS A 34 -7.81 -11.42 3.93
N LEU A 35 -6.68 -10.89 3.43
CA LEU A 35 -6.62 -9.55 2.80
C LEU A 35 -7.55 -9.44 1.58
N CYS A 36 -7.54 -10.40 0.66
CA CYS A 36 -8.44 -10.40 -0.51
C CYS A 36 -9.92 -10.48 -0.12
N LYS A 37 -10.25 -10.99 1.08
CA LYS A 37 -11.60 -11.01 1.64
C LYS A 37 -11.93 -9.74 2.44
N GLY A 38 -11.04 -8.75 2.48
CA GLY A 38 -11.21 -7.53 3.26
C GLY A 38 -11.12 -7.76 4.77
N LYS A 39 -10.28 -8.70 5.22
CA LYS A 39 -10.14 -9.04 6.65
C LYS A 39 -8.67 -9.19 7.09
N GLY A 40 -8.46 -9.13 8.40
CA GLY A 40 -7.23 -9.54 9.07
C GLY A 40 -6.16 -8.45 9.17
N LYS A 41 -5.08 -8.80 9.89
CA LYS A 41 -4.00 -7.85 10.29
C LYS A 41 -3.27 -7.21 9.09
N LEU A 42 -3.27 -7.86 7.92
CA LEU A 42 -2.63 -7.32 6.73
C LEU A 42 -3.45 -6.19 6.09
N LEU A 43 -4.78 -6.24 6.17
CA LEU A 43 -5.63 -5.14 5.72
C LEU A 43 -5.34 -3.88 6.52
N ARG A 44 -5.31 -4.00 7.86
CA ARG A 44 -5.02 -2.87 8.74
C ARG A 44 -3.68 -2.19 8.41
N LYS A 45 -2.65 -2.96 8.07
CA LYS A 45 -1.36 -2.41 7.62
C LYS A 45 -1.45 -1.67 6.29
N VAL A 46 -2.25 -2.19 5.34
CA VAL A 46 -2.49 -1.52 4.07
C VAL A 46 -3.26 -0.22 4.29
N ASP A 47 -4.28 -0.22 5.15
CA ASP A 47 -5.05 0.98 5.49
C ASP A 47 -4.15 2.04 6.14
N GLU A 48 -3.34 1.65 7.12
CA GLU A 48 -2.35 2.54 7.76
C GLU A 48 -1.36 3.14 6.73
N ALA A 49 -0.91 2.35 5.75
CA ALA A 49 -0.04 2.85 4.68
C ALA A 49 -0.77 3.81 3.73
N VAL A 50 -2.02 3.52 3.38
CA VAL A 50 -2.86 4.39 2.55
C VAL A 50 -3.12 5.72 3.24
N ASP A 51 -3.42 5.70 4.54
CA ASP A 51 -3.65 6.92 5.31
C ASP A 51 -2.38 7.77 5.42
N GLN A 52 -1.21 7.16 5.63
CA GLN A 52 0.06 7.87 5.56
C GLN A 52 0.31 8.50 4.18
N LEU A 53 -0.05 7.81 3.09
CA LEU A 53 0.06 8.36 1.73
C LEU A 53 -0.92 9.51 1.48
N ARG A 54 -2.11 9.46 2.08
CA ARG A 54 -3.08 10.56 2.05
C ARG A 54 -2.59 11.77 2.83
N ASP A 55 -2.05 11.55 4.03
CA ASP A 55 -1.51 12.60 4.88
C ASP A 55 -0.29 13.27 4.26
N ALA A 56 0.54 12.50 3.56
CA ALA A 56 1.67 13.01 2.77
C ALA A 56 1.24 13.71 1.46
N GLY A 57 -0.06 13.76 1.15
CA GLY A 57 -0.59 14.38 -0.07
C GLY A 57 -0.25 13.62 -1.37
N LYS A 58 0.20 12.37 -1.26
CA LYS A 58 0.54 11.50 -2.41
C LYS A 58 -0.69 10.84 -3.03
N VAL A 59 -1.73 10.63 -2.22
CA VAL A 59 -3.04 10.10 -2.65
C VAL A 59 -4.11 11.09 -2.22
N LYS A 60 -5.07 11.42 -3.09
CA LYS A 60 -6.18 12.29 -2.68
C LYS A 60 -7.04 11.59 -1.63
N ARG A 61 -7.62 12.35 -0.69
CA ARG A 61 -8.45 11.79 0.39
C ARG A 61 -9.69 11.05 -0.13
N ASP A 62 -10.22 11.49 -1.25
CA ASP A 62 -11.40 10.93 -1.93
C ASP A 62 -11.05 9.89 -3.00
N ALA A 63 -9.77 9.58 -3.21
CA ALA A 63 -9.36 8.58 -4.19
C ALA A 63 -9.80 7.18 -3.75
N GLN A 64 -10.46 6.46 -4.67
CA GLN A 64 -10.74 5.04 -4.52
C GLN A 64 -9.44 4.25 -4.67
N VAL A 65 -9.07 3.50 -3.63
CA VAL A 65 -7.88 2.66 -3.65
C VAL A 65 -8.26 1.26 -4.13
N VAL A 66 -7.57 0.77 -5.16
CA VAL A 66 -7.72 -0.59 -5.68
C VAL A 66 -6.45 -1.36 -5.38
N LEU A 67 -6.57 -2.44 -4.61
CA LEU A 67 -5.44 -3.31 -4.27
C LEU A 67 -5.39 -4.52 -5.21
N VAL A 68 -4.29 -4.64 -5.96
CA VAL A 68 -4.04 -5.80 -6.83
C VAL A 68 -3.02 -6.70 -6.15
N VAL A 69 -3.39 -7.95 -5.88
CA VAL A 69 -2.50 -8.94 -5.27
C VAL A 69 -2.06 -9.95 -6.31
N VAL A 70 -0.78 -9.89 -6.69
CA VAL A 70 -0.16 -10.86 -7.60
C VAL A 70 0.35 -12.04 -6.79
N ARG A 71 -0.22 -13.24 -7.01
CA ARG A 71 0.28 -14.48 -6.43
C ARG A 71 1.18 -15.17 -7.44
N LYS A 72 2.40 -15.51 -7.02
CA LYS A 72 3.22 -16.47 -7.76
C LYS A 72 2.81 -17.85 -7.29
N GLU A 73 2.07 -18.60 -8.11
CA GLU A 73 1.74 -19.98 -7.77
C GLU A 73 3.01 -20.82 -7.74
N VAL A 74 3.32 -21.34 -6.56
CA VAL A 74 4.33 -22.38 -6.36
C VAL A 74 3.59 -23.68 -6.00
N GLY A 75 3.10 -24.39 -7.03
CA GLY A 75 2.76 -25.82 -7.02
C GLY A 75 1.83 -26.40 -5.92
N LEU A 76 0.60 -26.74 -6.35
CA LEU A 76 -0.21 -27.95 -6.09
C LEU A 76 -0.56 -28.49 -4.68
N PHE A 77 -0.13 -27.89 -3.56
CA PHE A 77 -0.66 -28.31 -2.25
C PHE A 77 -1.08 -27.12 -1.39
N ASP A 78 -2.28 -26.58 -1.66
CA ASP A 78 -2.99 -25.70 -0.74
C ASP A 78 -3.77 -26.63 0.20
N SER A 79 -3.07 -27.22 1.17
CA SER A 79 -3.71 -27.96 2.26
C SER A 79 -4.56 -26.98 3.06
N ASP A 80 -5.84 -26.95 2.69
CA ASP A 80 -6.96 -26.69 3.59
C ASP A 80 -6.77 -27.60 4.81
N ASP A 81 -6.15 -27.08 5.86
CA ASP A 81 -6.47 -27.51 7.22
C ASP A 81 -6.02 -26.50 8.29
N ASP A 82 -6.84 -26.52 9.33
CA ASP A 82 -6.68 -26.04 10.70
C ASP A 82 -6.67 -24.52 10.94
N ASP A 83 -7.82 -24.09 11.48
CA ASP A 83 -8.03 -23.32 12.72
C ASP A 83 -6.79 -22.66 13.32
N ASP A 84 -6.86 -21.33 13.53
CA ASP A 84 -6.23 -20.64 14.68
C ASP A 84 -6.59 -19.13 14.67
N ASP A 85 -7.33 -18.77 15.72
CA ASP A 85 -7.43 -17.52 16.47
C ASP A 85 -7.90 -16.23 15.76
N ASP A 86 -9.23 -16.03 15.85
CA ASP A 86 -9.85 -14.72 16.09
C ASP A 86 -9.59 -14.31 17.56
N ASP A 87 -8.52 -13.53 17.76
CA ASP A 87 -8.39 -12.51 18.84
C ASP A 87 -7.47 -11.35 18.34
#